data_AF-A0A1J1IEK6-F1
#
_entry.id   AF-A0A1J1IEK6-F1
#
_cell.length_a   1.000
_cell.length_b   1.000
_cell.length_c   1.000
_cell.angle_alpha   90.00
_cell.angle_beta   90.00
_cell.angle_gamma   90.00
#
_symmetry.space_group_name_H-M   'P 1'
#
loop_
_entity.id
_entity.type
_entity.pdbx_description
1 polymer ?
#
loop_
_entity_poly.entity_id
_entity_poly.type
_entity_poly.pdbx_seq_one_letter_code
_entity_poly.pdbx_strand_id
1 'polypeptide(L)'
;MMHMYFWWGDDLGDFFIQGFKINTVHSMVLLCLCLFILSIAVEGLKVHRTRSRARAAREKSRSLSCSPSENTILISTDGNRNKKFLPEIFNGIKEVSIFAFHNILNYGLMLAVMMYNGYIFVAVAMGAFIGYFLFGHLSMKINMENLQAIQTKIVCSSRCADSEEPCTSGTTPIVSHCPTVVGEGSSSGVAIMRAISSSSQRRDSSSSDDCAIMAAKHKLHSSQFHPTLRKLNEPNVEITATNLMYPVFLLEDDNALEEIPSMPNVYRYGLKKLIEHLAPLVELGLSSILIFGVLVKLPKDENGTHADSNSNPVIRALPLLRQRFPELLIGCDVCLCPYTSHGHCGIVINDAAKSAPQFGDRRAYQLPSGSRGLGIRAARRDIDEGADMLMVKPGMSYLDIVRDVKNEFPEYPLFIYQVSGEYSMLIHGAKAGAFELKTVLNEVLTSMRRAGADCIITYFVPTLLQWMKTDRLN
;
A
#
# COMPACT_ATOMS: atom_id res chain seq x y z
N MET A 1 7.33 -2.31 -40.73
CA MET A 1 5.90 -2.06 -40.46
C MET A 1 5.17 -3.39 -40.50
N MET A 2 4.98 -4.04 -39.36
CA MET A 2 4.08 -5.19 -39.27
C MET A 2 2.66 -4.65 -39.22
N HIS A 3 1.87 -4.99 -40.23
CA HIS A 3 0.47 -4.60 -40.31
C HIS A 3 -0.31 -5.16 -39.11
N MET A 4 -0.82 -4.28 -38.25
CA MET A 4 -1.68 -4.61 -37.10
C MET A 4 -3.16 -4.81 -37.48
N TYR A 5 -3.46 -5.31 -38.68
CA TYR A 5 -4.84 -5.63 -39.06
C TYR A 5 -5.10 -7.13 -38.95
N PHE A 6 -6.28 -7.49 -38.43
CA PHE A 6 -6.76 -8.87 -38.51
C PHE A 6 -6.99 -9.23 -39.98
N TRP A 7 -6.50 -10.40 -40.36
CA TRP A 7 -6.76 -10.99 -41.67
C TRP A 7 -7.92 -12.00 -41.59
N TRP A 8 -8.73 -12.07 -42.65
CA TRP A 8 -9.96 -12.85 -42.73
C TRP A 8 -9.91 -13.88 -43.86
N GLY A 9 -8.89 -14.74 -43.84
CA GLY A 9 -8.78 -15.88 -44.75
C GLY A 9 -8.98 -17.21 -44.04
N ASP A 10 -9.29 -18.22 -44.83
CA ASP A 10 -9.58 -19.59 -44.43
C ASP A 10 -8.37 -20.54 -44.56
N ASP A 11 -7.24 -20.08 -45.13
CA ASP A 11 -5.98 -20.82 -45.22
C ASP A 11 -4.98 -20.35 -44.16
N LEU A 12 -4.77 -21.19 -43.14
CA LEU A 12 -3.90 -20.91 -41.99
C LEU A 12 -2.51 -21.57 -42.11
N GLY A 13 -2.30 -22.48 -43.07
CA GLY A 13 -1.11 -23.32 -43.11
C GLY A 13 -1.01 -24.24 -41.89
N ASP A 14 0.20 -24.43 -41.34
CA ASP A 14 0.44 -25.29 -40.18
C ASP A 14 0.05 -24.59 -38.86
N PHE A 15 -0.93 -25.16 -38.15
CA PHE A 15 -1.38 -24.64 -36.87
C PHE A 15 -0.71 -25.38 -35.70
N PHE A 16 0.18 -24.67 -34.98
CA PHE A 16 1.03 -25.12 -33.85
C PHE A 16 2.02 -26.27 -34.08
N ILE A 17 1.71 -27.24 -34.93
CA ILE A 17 2.53 -28.43 -35.18
C ILE A 17 2.68 -28.60 -36.69
N GLN A 18 3.91 -28.85 -37.14
CA GLN A 18 4.19 -29.16 -38.55
C GLN A 18 3.38 -30.39 -38.99
N GLY A 19 2.49 -30.21 -39.97
CA GLY A 19 1.64 -31.28 -40.50
C GLY A 19 0.15 -31.15 -40.16
N PHE A 20 -0.25 -30.27 -39.23
CA PHE A 20 -1.66 -29.97 -38.99
C PHE A 20 -2.08 -28.75 -39.82
N LYS A 21 -2.42 -29.00 -41.09
CA LYS A 21 -2.76 -27.96 -42.07
C LYS A 21 -4.24 -27.63 -42.07
N ILE A 22 -4.56 -26.33 -41.99
CA ILE A 22 -5.93 -25.82 -42.07
C ILE A 22 -6.05 -25.03 -43.38
N ASN A 23 -6.54 -25.70 -44.42
CA ASN A 23 -6.64 -25.17 -45.78
C ASN A 23 -8.06 -25.27 -46.37
N THR A 24 -9.06 -25.64 -45.56
CA THR A 24 -10.46 -25.68 -45.98
C THR A 24 -11.35 -24.93 -45.01
N VAL A 25 -12.42 -24.34 -45.53
CA VAL A 25 -13.46 -23.66 -44.74
C VAL A 25 -14.01 -24.57 -43.63
N HIS A 26 -14.22 -25.86 -43.92
CA HIS A 26 -14.71 -26.82 -42.92
C HIS A 26 -13.73 -27.03 -41.75
N SER A 27 -12.44 -27.17 -42.07
CA SER A 27 -11.38 -27.28 -41.06
C SER A 27 -11.28 -26.01 -40.20
N MET A 28 -11.46 -24.84 -40.81
CA MET A 28 -11.47 -23.55 -40.11
C MET A 28 -12.64 -23.43 -39.13
N VAL A 29 -13.85 -23.76 -39.58
CA VAL A 29 -15.05 -23.71 -38.73
C VAL A 29 -14.91 -24.69 -37.56
N LEU A 30 -14.40 -25.90 -37.81
CA LEU A 30 -14.15 -26.88 -36.75
C LEU A 30 -13.12 -26.37 -35.74
N LEU A 31 -12.02 -25.76 -36.19
CA LEU A 31 -11.04 -25.16 -35.30
C LEU A 31 -11.67 -24.06 -34.44
N CYS A 32 -12.42 -23.14 -35.04
CA CYS A 32 -13.07 -22.05 -34.32
C CYS A 32 -14.06 -22.58 -33.26
N LEU A 33 -14.85 -23.61 -33.58
CA LEU A 33 -15.74 -24.27 -32.61
C LEU A 33 -14.96 -24.92 -31.46
N CYS A 34 -13.86 -25.61 -31.77
CA CYS A 34 -12.99 -26.21 -30.75
C CYS A 34 -12.38 -25.15 -29.82
N LEU A 35 -11.84 -24.05 -30.37
CA LEU A 35 -11.26 -22.96 -29.58
C LEU A 35 -12.31 -22.21 -28.75
N PHE A 36 -13.52 -22.03 -29.29
CA PHE A 36 -14.66 -21.45 -28.58
C PHE A 36 -15.04 -22.30 -27.35
N ILE A 37 -15.22 -23.61 -27.54
CA ILE A 37 -15.55 -24.55 -26.45
C ILE A 37 -14.41 -24.60 -25.42
N LEU A 38 -13.16 -24.63 -25.90
CA LEU A 38 -11.97 -24.64 -25.04
C LEU A 38 -11.88 -23.37 -24.19
N SER A 39 -12.18 -22.20 -24.76
CA SER A 39 -12.21 -20.91 -24.07
C SER A 39 -13.26 -20.89 -22.94
N ILE A 40 -14.45 -21.43 -23.19
CA ILE A 40 -15.48 -21.62 -22.14
C ILE A 40 -14.99 -22.57 -21.05
N ALA A 41 -14.39 -23.70 -21.43
CA ALA A 41 -13.89 -24.70 -20.48
C ALA A 41 -12.78 -24.15 -19.57
N VAL A 42 -11.92 -23.28 -20.10
CA VAL A 42 -10.84 -22.61 -19.36
C VAL A 42 -11.39 -21.72 -18.24
N GLU A 43 -12.43 -20.93 -18.51
CA GLU A 43 -13.10 -20.14 -17.46
C GLU A 43 -13.83 -21.04 -16.43
N GLY A 44 -14.39 -22.18 -16.86
CA GLY A 44 -14.92 -23.19 -15.94
C GLY A 44 -13.83 -23.80 -15.02
N LEU A 45 -12.66 -24.11 -15.59
CA LEU A 45 -11.52 -24.68 -14.86
C LEU A 45 -10.95 -23.70 -13.83
N LYS A 46 -10.99 -22.40 -14.13
CA LYS A 46 -10.62 -21.32 -13.20
C LYS A 46 -11.47 -21.34 -11.93
N VAL A 47 -12.78 -21.54 -12.06
CA VAL A 47 -13.70 -21.70 -10.91
C VAL A 47 -13.47 -23.03 -10.18
N HIS A 48 -13.20 -24.10 -10.91
CA HIS A 48 -12.87 -25.38 -10.27
C HIS A 48 -11.59 -25.27 -9.41
N ARG A 49 -10.59 -24.55 -9.90
CA ARG A 49 -9.33 -24.29 -9.19
C ARG A 49 -9.54 -23.47 -7.91
N THR A 50 -10.34 -22.41 -7.96
CA THR A 50 -10.67 -21.61 -6.76
C THR A 50 -11.43 -22.44 -5.72
N ARG A 51 -12.34 -23.31 -6.16
CA ARG A 51 -13.08 -24.24 -5.29
C ARG A 51 -12.18 -25.32 -4.67
N SER A 52 -11.25 -25.88 -5.42
CA SER A 52 -10.29 -26.87 -4.93
C SER A 52 -9.40 -26.28 -3.85
N ARG A 53 -8.88 -25.06 -4.08
CA ARG A 53 -8.09 -24.31 -3.09
C ARG A 53 -8.87 -24.00 -1.82
N ALA A 54 -10.14 -23.60 -1.96
CA ALA A 54 -11.01 -23.36 -0.82
C ALA A 54 -11.23 -24.62 0.02
N ARG A 55 -11.34 -25.81 -0.60
CA ARG A 55 -11.45 -27.09 0.10
C ARG A 55 -10.16 -27.48 0.81
N ALA A 56 -9.01 -27.37 0.14
CA ALA A 56 -7.71 -27.65 0.74
C ALA A 56 -7.42 -26.74 1.95
N ALA A 57 -7.79 -25.46 1.88
CA ALA A 57 -7.66 -24.53 3.00
C ALA A 57 -8.58 -24.89 4.19
N ARG A 58 -9.78 -25.41 3.94
CA ARG A 58 -10.72 -25.88 4.97
C ARG A 58 -10.28 -27.20 5.62
N GLU A 59 -9.66 -28.10 4.88
CA GLU A 59 -9.08 -29.34 5.43
C GLU A 59 -7.89 -29.05 6.34
N LYS A 60 -6.99 -28.14 5.90
CA LYS A 60 -5.85 -27.68 6.72
C LYS A 60 -6.29 -26.93 7.99
N SER A 61 -7.41 -26.22 7.94
CA SER A 61 -7.93 -25.51 9.13
C SER A 61 -8.58 -26.44 10.16
N ARG A 62 -9.13 -27.58 9.72
CA ARG A 62 -9.77 -28.61 10.55
C ARG A 62 -8.77 -29.56 11.22
N SER A 63 -7.55 -29.70 10.68
CA SER A 63 -6.47 -30.47 11.31
C SER A 63 -5.75 -29.72 12.45
N LEU A 64 -5.90 -28.38 12.51
CA LEU A 64 -5.33 -27.51 13.55
C LEU A 64 -6.24 -27.31 14.78
N SER A 65 -7.47 -27.83 14.78
CA SER A 65 -8.47 -27.55 15.83
C SER A 65 -8.69 -28.70 16.84
N CYS A 66 -7.72 -29.57 17.09
CA CYS A 66 -7.79 -30.51 18.22
C CYS A 66 -7.12 -29.88 19.46
N SER A 67 -7.87 -29.77 20.56
CA SER A 67 -7.40 -29.27 21.86
C SER A 67 -6.36 -30.21 22.48
N PRO A 68 -5.34 -29.71 23.20
CA PRO A 68 -4.57 -30.54 24.11
C PRO A 68 -5.41 -30.85 25.36
N SER A 69 -5.36 -32.10 25.83
CA SER A 69 -5.70 -32.44 27.20
C SER A 69 -4.52 -32.07 28.10
N GLU A 70 -4.80 -31.41 29.22
CA GLU A 70 -3.79 -31.04 30.22
C GLU A 70 -3.09 -32.28 30.80
N ASN A 71 -1.81 -32.10 31.11
CA ASN A 71 -0.84 -33.05 31.67
C ASN A 71 -0.15 -33.98 30.67
N THR A 72 0.71 -33.42 29.81
CA THR A 72 1.89 -34.17 29.36
C THR A 72 3.07 -33.22 29.13
N ILE A 73 4.08 -33.33 30.00
CA ILE A 73 5.44 -32.84 29.73
C ILE A 73 5.97 -33.68 28.56
N LEU A 74 6.04 -33.10 27.35
CA LEU A 74 6.62 -33.77 26.20
C LEU A 74 8.08 -33.37 26.03
N ILE A 75 8.92 -34.17 26.67
CA ILE A 75 10.25 -34.52 26.17
C ILE A 75 10.09 -34.98 24.72
N SER A 76 10.86 -34.41 23.80
CA SER A 76 10.88 -34.85 22.42
C SER A 76 11.48 -36.26 22.33
N THR A 77 10.63 -37.28 22.28
CA THR A 77 10.99 -38.57 21.71
C THR A 77 10.44 -38.64 20.29
N ASP A 78 11.37 -38.77 19.35
CA ASP A 78 11.17 -39.15 17.97
C ASP A 78 10.31 -40.41 17.88
N GLY A 79 9.27 -40.39 17.04
CA GLY A 79 8.29 -41.46 17.01
C GLY A 79 7.10 -41.23 16.08
N ASN A 80 7.21 -41.76 14.87
CA ASN A 80 6.11 -42.17 13.98
C ASN A 80 5.51 -41.11 13.02
N ARG A 81 6.29 -40.73 12.01
CA ARG A 81 5.91 -39.87 10.87
C ARG A 81 5.23 -40.58 9.67
N ASN A 82 4.75 -41.82 9.79
CA ASN A 82 4.45 -42.64 8.60
C ASN A 82 2.97 -42.93 8.25
N LYS A 83 1.96 -42.28 8.86
CA LYS A 83 0.54 -42.59 8.53
C LYS A 83 -0.34 -41.44 7.99
N LYS A 84 0.15 -40.20 7.89
CA LYS A 84 -0.61 -39.06 7.29
C LYS A 84 0.05 -38.40 6.08
N PHE A 85 1.27 -38.81 5.71
CA PHE A 85 2.07 -38.13 4.67
C PHE A 85 1.59 -38.42 3.23
N LEU A 86 1.08 -39.63 2.98
CA LEU A 86 0.63 -40.06 1.64
C LEU A 86 -0.57 -39.25 1.08
N PRO A 87 -1.71 -39.09 1.78
CA PRO A 87 -2.86 -38.39 1.21
C PRO A 87 -2.64 -36.88 0.98
N GLU A 88 -1.77 -36.23 1.76
CA GLU A 88 -1.41 -34.81 1.55
C GLU A 88 -0.55 -34.60 0.30
N ILE A 89 0.37 -35.52 0.00
CA ILE A 89 1.16 -35.48 -1.24
C ILE A 89 0.27 -35.67 -2.46
N PHE A 90 -0.67 -36.63 -2.44
CA PHE A 90 -1.59 -36.87 -3.56
C PHE A 90 -2.49 -35.65 -3.84
N ASN A 91 -2.96 -34.98 -2.80
CA ASN A 91 -3.75 -33.75 -2.96
C ASN A 91 -2.91 -32.58 -3.48
N GLY A 92 -1.66 -32.45 -3.02
CA GLY A 92 -0.71 -31.46 -3.54
C GLY A 92 -0.37 -31.68 -5.02
N ILE A 93 -0.10 -32.93 -5.42
CA ILE A 93 0.16 -33.30 -6.82
C ILE A 93 -1.05 -32.96 -7.69
N LYS A 94 -2.27 -33.28 -7.25
CA LYS A 94 -3.50 -32.98 -7.99
C LYS A 94 -3.68 -31.47 -8.22
N GLU A 95 -3.37 -30.63 -7.23
CA GLU A 95 -3.45 -29.17 -7.39
C GLU A 95 -2.41 -28.64 -8.39
N VAL A 96 -1.17 -29.15 -8.31
CA VAL A 96 -0.09 -28.76 -9.23
C VAL A 96 -0.42 -29.18 -10.67
N SER A 97 -0.96 -30.39 -10.88
CA SER A 97 -1.37 -30.86 -12.21
C SER A 97 -2.49 -30.01 -12.80
N ILE A 98 -3.52 -29.66 -12.01
CA ILE A 98 -4.61 -28.77 -12.46
C ILE A 98 -4.08 -27.38 -12.79
N PHE A 99 -3.13 -26.86 -12.02
CA PHE A 99 -2.49 -25.57 -12.29
C PHE A 99 -1.69 -25.57 -13.59
N ALA A 100 -0.82 -26.58 -13.76
CA ALA A 100 -0.02 -26.72 -14.97
C ALA A 100 -0.90 -26.84 -16.21
N PHE A 101 -1.93 -27.70 -16.15
CA PHE A 101 -2.88 -27.89 -17.25
C PHE A 101 -3.62 -26.60 -17.62
N HIS A 102 -4.12 -25.84 -16.63
CA HIS A 102 -4.80 -24.58 -16.89
C HIS A 102 -3.88 -23.53 -17.55
N ASN A 103 -2.62 -23.42 -17.11
CA ASN A 103 -1.68 -22.49 -17.73
C ASN A 103 -1.35 -22.89 -19.17
N ILE A 104 -1.12 -24.19 -19.43
CA ILE A 104 -0.86 -24.69 -20.79
C ILE A 104 -2.00 -24.31 -21.74
N LEU A 105 -3.26 -24.49 -21.32
CA LEU A 105 -4.43 -24.11 -22.12
C LEU A 105 -4.50 -22.60 -22.36
N ASN A 106 -4.23 -21.77 -21.35
CA ASN A 106 -4.21 -20.30 -21.49
C ASN A 106 -3.13 -19.83 -22.47
N TYR A 107 -1.91 -20.38 -22.35
CA TYR A 107 -0.83 -20.07 -23.28
C TYR A 107 -1.16 -20.52 -24.70
N GLY A 108 -1.81 -21.68 -24.87
CA GLY A 108 -2.28 -22.16 -26.17
C GLY A 108 -3.31 -21.22 -26.80
N LEU A 109 -4.32 -20.77 -26.05
CA LEU A 109 -5.33 -19.81 -26.54
C LEU A 109 -4.70 -18.45 -26.87
N MET A 110 -3.75 -17.98 -26.06
CA MET A 110 -3.04 -16.73 -26.31
C MET A 110 -2.23 -16.81 -27.61
N LEU A 111 -1.47 -17.89 -27.82
CA LEU A 111 -0.71 -18.07 -29.04
C LEU A 111 -1.62 -18.18 -30.28
N ALA A 112 -2.82 -18.74 -30.14
CA ALA A 112 -3.80 -18.83 -31.24
C ALA A 112 -4.30 -17.43 -31.65
N VAL A 113 -4.55 -16.55 -30.67
CA VAL A 113 -4.91 -15.15 -30.93
C VAL A 113 -3.76 -14.36 -31.58
N MET A 114 -2.51 -14.70 -31.23
CA MET A 114 -1.31 -14.05 -31.78
C MET A 114 -1.02 -14.39 -33.25
N MET A 115 -1.84 -15.22 -33.89
CA MET A 115 -1.79 -15.42 -35.35
C MET A 115 -2.55 -14.35 -36.13
N TYR A 116 -3.24 -13.41 -35.44
CA TYR A 116 -3.94 -12.27 -36.04
C TYR A 116 -5.00 -12.66 -37.11
N ASN A 117 -5.58 -13.87 -37.01
CA ASN A 117 -6.76 -14.26 -37.79
C ASN A 117 -8.04 -13.78 -37.10
N GLY A 118 -8.90 -13.09 -37.84
CA GLY A 118 -10.14 -12.51 -37.31
C GLY A 118 -11.14 -13.56 -36.81
N TYR A 119 -11.30 -14.69 -37.52
CA TYR A 119 -12.24 -15.75 -37.13
C TYR A 119 -11.85 -16.41 -35.80
N ILE A 120 -10.56 -16.69 -35.63
CA ILE A 120 -10.02 -17.29 -34.40
C ILE A 120 -10.15 -16.31 -33.23
N PHE A 121 -9.83 -15.03 -33.44
CA PHE A 121 -9.98 -14.01 -32.40
C PHE A 121 -11.42 -13.90 -31.90
N VAL A 122 -12.38 -13.80 -32.82
CA VAL A 122 -13.81 -13.71 -32.47
C VAL A 122 -14.26 -14.97 -31.72
N ALA A 123 -13.86 -16.17 -32.17
CA ALA A 123 -14.22 -17.41 -31.51
C ALA A 123 -13.67 -17.50 -30.07
N VAL A 124 -12.40 -17.15 -29.85
CA VAL A 124 -11.79 -17.18 -28.51
C VAL A 124 -12.40 -16.11 -27.60
N ALA A 125 -12.60 -14.89 -28.11
CA ALA A 125 -13.16 -13.77 -27.35
C ALA A 125 -14.63 -14.00 -26.96
N MET A 126 -15.46 -14.48 -27.89
CA MET A 126 -16.87 -14.82 -27.59
C MET A 126 -16.96 -15.99 -26.60
N GLY A 127 -16.11 -17.01 -26.75
CA GLY A 127 -16.05 -18.13 -25.81
C GLY A 127 -15.65 -17.68 -24.41
N ALA A 128 -14.67 -16.78 -24.29
CA ALA A 128 -14.23 -16.25 -22.99
C ALA A 128 -15.34 -15.41 -22.34
N PHE A 129 -16.03 -14.58 -23.14
CA PHE A 129 -17.14 -13.77 -22.68
C PHE A 129 -18.30 -14.62 -22.13
N ILE A 130 -18.71 -15.66 -22.88
CA ILE A 130 -19.77 -16.58 -22.46
C ILE A 130 -19.33 -17.40 -21.24
N GLY A 131 -18.08 -17.89 -21.21
CA GLY A 131 -17.52 -18.58 -20.05
C GLY A 131 -17.52 -17.72 -18.79
N TYR A 132 -17.12 -16.45 -18.91
CA TYR A 132 -17.18 -15.49 -17.82
C TYR A 132 -18.62 -15.23 -17.34
N PHE A 133 -19.57 -15.11 -18.26
CA PHE A 133 -20.98 -14.93 -17.91
C PHE A 133 -21.56 -16.14 -17.17
N LEU A 134 -21.28 -17.36 -17.64
CA LEU A 134 -21.79 -18.60 -17.04
C LEU A 134 -21.16 -18.92 -15.67
N PHE A 135 -19.85 -18.68 -15.51
CA PHE A 135 -19.09 -19.14 -14.34
C PHE A 135 -18.63 -18.00 -13.41
N GLY A 136 -18.64 -16.75 -13.85
CA GLY A 136 -18.11 -15.59 -13.11
C GLY A 136 -18.83 -15.35 -11.77
N HIS A 137 -20.16 -15.45 -11.74
CA HIS A 137 -20.95 -15.30 -10.51
C HIS A 137 -20.58 -16.36 -9.45
N LEU A 138 -20.26 -17.59 -9.89
CA LEU A 138 -19.85 -18.68 -9.00
C LEU A 138 -18.48 -18.42 -8.38
N SER A 139 -17.56 -17.85 -9.16
CA SER A 139 -16.23 -17.43 -8.68
C SER A 139 -16.35 -16.39 -7.57
N MET A 140 -17.20 -15.38 -7.76
CA MET A 140 -17.44 -14.31 -6.79
C MET A 140 -18.07 -14.83 -5.50
N LYS A 141 -19.06 -15.72 -5.60
CA LYS A 141 -19.72 -16.34 -4.45
C LYS A 141 -18.73 -17.14 -3.58
N ILE A 142 -17.87 -17.96 -4.19
CA ILE A 142 -16.86 -18.74 -3.46
C ILE A 142 -15.84 -17.83 -2.77
N ASN A 143 -15.44 -16.74 -3.43
CA ASN A 143 -14.49 -15.79 -2.84
C ASN A 143 -15.09 -15.03 -1.65
N MET A 144 -16.37 -14.64 -1.75
CA MET A 144 -17.12 -14.02 -0.64
C MET A 144 -17.30 -14.98 0.54
N GLU A 145 -17.68 -16.23 0.30
CA GLU A 145 -17.79 -17.25 1.36
C GLU A 145 -16.44 -17.50 2.07
N ASN A 146 -15.32 -17.45 1.34
CA ASN A 146 -13.99 -17.58 1.94
C ASN A 146 -13.58 -16.36 2.76
N LEU A 147 -13.91 -15.14 2.31
CA LEU A 147 -13.67 -13.90 3.08
C LEU A 147 -14.49 -13.89 4.38
N GLN A 148 -15.76 -14.30 4.31
CA GLN A 148 -16.62 -14.43 5.48
C GLN A 148 -16.10 -15.48 6.47
N ALA A 149 -15.59 -16.62 5.98
CA ALA A 149 -14.99 -17.66 6.80
C ALA A 149 -13.69 -17.20 7.50
N ILE A 150 -12.89 -16.35 6.86
CA ILE A 150 -11.69 -15.75 7.46
C ILE A 150 -12.08 -14.72 8.54
N GLN A 151 -13.04 -13.84 8.25
CA GLN A 151 -13.51 -12.82 9.19
C GLN A 151 -14.15 -13.44 10.44
N THR A 152 -15.00 -14.46 10.29
CA THR A 152 -15.61 -15.17 11.44
C THR A 152 -14.58 -15.91 12.28
N LYS A 153 -13.49 -16.43 11.68
CA LYS A 153 -12.40 -17.07 12.43
C LYS A 153 -11.59 -16.08 13.27
N ILE A 154 -11.37 -14.86 12.75
CA ILE A 154 -10.71 -13.75 13.47
C ILE A 154 -11.59 -13.25 14.63
N VAL A 155 -12.91 -13.26 14.46
CA VAL A 155 -13.88 -12.85 15.51
C VAL A 155 -13.98 -13.89 16.63
N CYS A 156 -13.88 -15.19 16.32
CA CYS A 156 -13.87 -16.23 17.37
C CYS A 156 -12.54 -16.27 18.15
N SER A 157 -11.40 -15.95 17.52
CA SER A 157 -10.11 -15.92 18.24
C SER A 157 -9.98 -14.73 19.18
N SER A 158 -10.61 -13.59 18.87
CA SER A 158 -10.55 -12.40 19.74
C SER A 158 -11.51 -12.47 20.92
N ARG A 159 -12.63 -13.21 20.82
CA ARG A 159 -13.57 -13.38 21.95
C ARG A 159 -13.18 -14.45 22.96
N CYS A 160 -12.37 -15.43 22.59
CA CYS A 160 -11.92 -16.47 23.51
C CYS A 160 -10.70 -16.08 24.37
N ALA A 161 -10.10 -14.90 24.14
CA ALA A 161 -8.96 -14.41 24.92
C ALA A 161 -9.38 -13.56 26.15
N ASP A 162 -10.64 -13.12 26.21
CA ASP A 162 -11.14 -12.25 27.27
C ASP A 162 -12.33 -12.91 28.01
N SER A 163 -12.07 -13.98 28.76
CA SER A 163 -12.92 -14.40 29.89
C SER A 163 -12.31 -15.55 30.69
N GLU A 164 -11.45 -15.21 31.65
CA GLU A 164 -11.24 -16.05 32.83
C GLU A 164 -11.74 -15.32 34.07
N GLU A 165 -13.03 -15.47 34.37
CA GLU A 165 -13.53 -15.47 35.75
C GLU A 165 -14.54 -16.61 35.92
N PRO A 166 -14.44 -17.41 37.00
CA PRO A 166 -15.29 -18.58 37.17
C PRO A 166 -16.66 -18.18 37.75
N CYS A 167 -17.71 -18.35 36.96
CA CYS A 167 -19.09 -18.31 37.45
C CYS A 167 -19.41 -19.53 38.31
N THR A 168 -19.59 -19.33 39.61
CA THR A 168 -20.24 -20.29 40.51
C THR A 168 -21.76 -20.27 40.32
N SER A 169 -22.32 -21.43 39.99
CA SER A 169 -23.68 -21.94 40.27
C SER A 169 -24.85 -20.98 40.51
N GLY A 170 -25.91 -21.12 39.70
CA GLY A 170 -27.27 -20.95 40.20
C GLY A 170 -28.30 -20.33 39.25
N THR A 171 -29.22 -21.17 38.76
CA THR A 171 -30.60 -20.88 38.34
C THR A 171 -30.90 -20.20 36.98
N THR A 172 -31.83 -20.87 36.29
CA THR A 172 -32.42 -20.69 34.94
C THR A 172 -33.43 -19.52 34.82
N PRO A 173 -33.88 -19.19 33.59
CA PRO A 173 -34.23 -17.82 33.18
C PRO A 173 -35.73 -17.50 33.27
N ILE A 174 -36.07 -16.21 33.30
CA ILE A 174 -37.43 -15.73 33.01
C ILE A 174 -37.37 -14.63 31.95
N VAL A 175 -38.06 -14.93 30.84
CA VAL A 175 -38.39 -14.06 29.72
C VAL A 175 -39.47 -13.07 30.16
N SER A 176 -39.35 -11.79 29.83
CA SER A 176 -40.53 -10.94 29.68
C SER A 176 -40.31 -9.81 28.69
N HIS A 177 -41.31 -9.65 27.82
CA HIS A 177 -41.43 -8.73 26.70
C HIS A 177 -41.19 -7.25 27.03
N CYS A 178 -40.66 -6.54 26.03
CA CYS A 178 -40.59 -5.09 25.98
C CYS A 178 -41.72 -4.58 25.05
N PRO A 179 -42.51 -3.55 25.41
CA PRO A 179 -43.31 -2.80 24.46
C PRO A 179 -42.54 -1.57 23.97
N THR A 180 -42.58 -1.39 22.65
CA THR A 180 -42.20 -0.18 21.91
C THR A 180 -42.99 1.05 22.37
N VAL A 181 -42.31 2.18 22.60
CA VAL A 181 -42.89 3.51 22.50
C VAL A 181 -41.94 4.43 21.74
N VAL A 182 -42.48 5.01 20.66
CA VAL A 182 -41.89 6.03 19.79
C VAL A 182 -42.02 7.38 20.48
N GLY A 183 -40.98 8.22 20.43
CA GLY A 183 -41.04 9.60 20.90
C GLY A 183 -40.00 10.46 20.21
N GLU A 184 -40.44 11.27 19.25
CA GLU A 184 -39.70 12.38 18.66
C GLU A 184 -39.46 13.48 19.70
N GLY A 185 -38.28 14.11 19.67
CA GLY A 185 -37.94 15.19 20.58
C GLY A 185 -36.66 15.92 20.17
N SER A 186 -36.84 17.02 19.44
CA SER A 186 -35.86 18.08 19.20
C SER A 186 -35.32 18.65 20.53
N SER A 187 -34.00 18.73 20.70
CA SER A 187 -33.41 19.60 21.73
C SER A 187 -32.01 20.08 21.37
N SER A 188 -31.89 21.40 21.34
CA SER A 188 -30.70 22.26 21.33
C SER A 188 -29.52 21.69 22.13
N GLY A 189 -28.38 21.54 21.46
CA GLY A 189 -27.18 20.91 22.03
C GLY A 189 -26.39 21.83 22.96
N VAL A 190 -26.54 21.63 24.27
CA VAL A 190 -25.58 22.11 25.29
C VAL A 190 -24.62 20.95 25.58
N ALA A 191 -23.32 21.17 25.37
CA ALA A 191 -22.29 20.21 25.75
C ALA A 191 -22.09 20.28 27.28
N ILE A 192 -22.58 19.27 28.02
CA ILE A 192 -22.38 19.17 29.46
C ILE A 192 -20.95 18.67 29.72
N MET A 193 -20.09 19.57 30.21
CA MET A 193 -18.75 19.26 30.68
C MET A 193 -18.85 18.77 32.13
N ARG A 194 -18.71 17.46 32.38
CA ARG A 194 -18.57 16.94 33.75
C ARG A 194 -17.12 17.09 34.18
N ALA A 195 -16.83 18.14 34.95
CA ALA A 195 -15.59 18.25 35.70
C ALA A 195 -15.64 17.25 36.86
N ILE A 196 -14.70 16.29 36.90
CA ILE A 196 -14.47 15.47 38.09
C ILE A 196 -13.54 16.28 38.99
N SER A 197 -14.10 17.07 39.91
CA SER A 197 -13.32 17.59 41.04
C SER A 197 -13.42 16.59 42.20
N SER A 198 -12.27 16.10 42.65
CA SER A 198 -12.18 15.28 43.85
C SER A 198 -12.12 16.20 45.08
N SER A 199 -13.27 16.56 45.63
CA SER A 199 -13.35 17.09 46.99
C SER A 199 -14.13 16.12 47.88
N SER A 200 -13.40 15.56 48.84
CA SER A 200 -13.93 14.77 49.95
C SER A 200 -14.93 15.60 50.74
N GLN A 201 -16.21 15.22 50.74
CA GLN A 201 -17.16 15.61 51.79
C GLN A 201 -18.17 14.50 52.10
N ARG A 202 -18.48 14.41 53.39
CA ARG A 202 -19.21 13.37 54.10
C ARG A 202 -20.68 13.26 53.67
N ARG A 203 -21.21 12.04 53.83
CA ARG A 203 -22.62 11.69 53.65
C ARG A 203 -23.48 12.30 54.76
N ASP A 204 -24.65 12.80 54.39
CA ASP A 204 -25.87 12.64 55.17
C ASP A 204 -27.07 12.44 54.23
N SER A 205 -28.06 11.74 54.76
CA SER A 205 -29.13 11.02 54.08
C SER A 205 -30.38 11.84 53.74
N SER A 206 -31.20 11.26 52.86
CA SER A 206 -32.63 11.47 52.60
C SER A 206 -33.02 12.51 51.53
N SER A 207 -33.38 12.03 50.34
CA SER A 207 -34.67 12.29 49.70
C SER A 207 -34.75 11.55 48.37
N SER A 208 -35.92 10.96 48.14
CA SER A 208 -36.40 10.39 46.89
C SER A 208 -36.22 11.34 45.70
N ASP A 209 -35.36 10.95 44.77
CA ASP A 209 -35.46 11.28 43.35
C ASP A 209 -34.73 10.17 42.61
N ASP A 210 -35.49 9.18 42.13
CA ASP A 210 -35.03 8.18 41.18
C ASP A 210 -34.75 8.87 39.83
N CYS A 211 -33.71 9.71 39.78
CA CYS A 211 -33.03 10.03 38.55
C CYS A 211 -32.15 8.84 38.21
N ALA A 212 -32.78 7.74 37.79
CA ALA A 212 -32.08 6.66 37.13
C ALA A 212 -31.57 7.18 35.77
N ILE A 213 -30.53 8.01 35.81
CA ILE A 213 -29.65 8.25 34.67
C ILE A 213 -29.07 6.89 34.34
N MET A 214 -29.72 6.16 33.44
CA MET A 214 -29.12 5.04 32.74
C MET A 214 -27.94 5.60 31.96
N ALA A 215 -26.78 5.57 32.63
CA ALA A 215 -25.54 6.16 32.19
C ALA A 215 -25.15 5.61 30.83
N ALA A 216 -24.74 6.50 29.91
CA ALA A 216 -24.36 6.13 28.56
C ALA A 216 -23.23 5.08 28.60
N LYS A 217 -23.49 3.86 28.11
CA LYS A 217 -22.43 2.85 27.94
C LYS A 217 -21.47 3.22 26.81
N HIS A 218 -21.96 3.71 25.66
CA HIS A 218 -21.13 4.32 24.62
C HIS A 218 -21.93 5.38 23.81
N LYS A 219 -21.59 6.66 23.99
CA LYS A 219 -22.06 7.77 23.13
C LYS A 219 -20.85 8.58 22.67
N LEU A 220 -20.39 8.37 21.44
CA LEU A 220 -19.23 9.09 20.87
C LEU A 220 -19.64 10.32 20.04
N HIS A 221 -20.88 10.41 19.55
CA HIS A 221 -21.31 11.55 18.73
C HIS A 221 -21.27 12.88 19.47
N SER A 222 -21.45 12.86 20.80
CA SER A 222 -21.36 14.03 21.66
C SER A 222 -19.97 14.67 21.65
N SER A 223 -18.92 13.96 21.24
CA SER A 223 -17.56 14.54 21.15
C SER A 223 -17.19 15.02 19.75
N GLN A 224 -18.06 14.97 18.73
CA GLN A 224 -17.68 15.34 17.34
C GLN A 224 -18.74 16.13 16.56
N PHE A 225 -19.89 16.44 17.16
CA PHE A 225 -20.96 17.16 16.45
C PHE A 225 -20.57 18.59 16.04
N HIS A 226 -19.75 19.27 16.85
CA HIS A 226 -19.30 20.64 16.59
C HIS A 226 -17.92 20.67 15.89
N PRO A 227 -17.65 21.59 14.95
CA PRO A 227 -16.34 21.72 14.31
C PRO A 227 -15.16 21.81 15.28
N THR A 228 -15.29 22.62 16.34
CA THR A 228 -14.29 22.72 17.40
C THR A 228 -14.05 21.38 18.10
N LEU A 229 -15.11 20.63 18.40
CA LEU A 229 -14.98 19.32 19.02
C LEU A 229 -14.24 18.33 18.11
N ARG A 230 -14.51 18.36 16.79
CA ARG A 230 -13.74 17.55 15.82
C ARG A 230 -12.24 17.90 15.87
N LYS A 231 -11.90 19.19 15.87
CA LYS A 231 -10.50 19.62 15.99
C LYS A 231 -9.85 19.20 17.31
N LEU A 232 -10.59 19.21 18.42
CA LEU A 232 -10.09 18.69 19.70
C LEU A 232 -9.82 17.17 19.69
N ASN A 233 -10.48 16.39 18.81
CA ASN A 233 -10.17 14.97 18.61
C ASN A 233 -9.01 14.72 17.62
N GLU A 234 -8.46 15.78 17.04
CA GLU A 234 -7.35 15.75 16.09
C GLU A 234 -6.11 16.46 16.68
N PRO A 235 -5.61 16.09 17.88
CA PRO A 235 -4.45 16.77 18.45
C PRO A 235 -3.20 16.47 17.62
N ASN A 236 -2.31 17.46 17.49
CA ASN A 236 -0.97 17.35 16.90
C ASN A 236 -0.91 16.98 15.41
N VAL A 237 -2.03 17.00 14.68
CA VAL A 237 -2.06 16.70 13.23
C VAL A 237 -2.04 17.93 12.34
N GLU A 238 -1.88 19.12 12.93
CA GLU A 238 -1.72 20.37 12.23
C GLU A 238 -0.52 20.31 11.27
N ILE A 239 -0.67 20.95 10.12
CA ILE A 239 0.37 21.03 9.09
C ILE A 239 0.80 22.48 9.01
N THR A 240 2.04 22.72 9.38
CA THR A 240 2.68 24.03 9.28
C THR A 240 3.82 23.98 8.27
N ALA A 241 4.31 25.14 7.84
CA ALA A 241 5.41 25.21 6.87
C ALA A 241 6.73 24.60 7.39
N THR A 242 6.90 24.46 8.71
CA THR A 242 8.06 23.77 9.31
C THR A 242 7.95 22.25 9.25
N ASN A 243 6.73 21.71 9.06
CA ASN A 243 6.53 20.28 8.84
C ASN A 243 6.81 19.86 7.39
N LEU A 244 7.16 20.79 6.50
CA LEU A 244 7.29 20.53 5.06
C LEU A 244 8.74 20.65 4.61
N MET A 245 9.21 19.66 3.85
CA MET A 245 10.52 19.67 3.20
C MET A 245 10.35 19.47 1.70
N TYR A 246 10.91 20.38 0.90
CA TYR A 246 10.69 20.41 -0.55
C TYR A 246 11.84 19.71 -1.31
N PRO A 247 11.58 18.60 -2.03
CA PRO A 247 12.55 17.98 -2.92
C PRO A 247 12.87 18.87 -4.12
N VAL A 248 14.16 19.06 -4.41
CA VAL A 248 14.63 19.80 -5.59
C VAL A 248 15.68 19.00 -6.34
N PHE A 249 15.60 19.00 -7.67
CA PHE A 249 16.54 18.31 -8.55
C PHE A 249 17.46 19.32 -9.22
N LEU A 250 18.76 19.14 -9.05
CA LEU A 250 19.77 20.09 -9.49
C LEU A 250 20.60 19.53 -10.64
N LEU A 251 20.62 20.25 -11.75
CA LEU A 251 21.40 19.99 -12.95
C LEU A 251 22.74 20.73 -12.92
N GLU A 252 23.65 20.28 -13.77
CA GLU A 252 25.00 20.87 -13.93
C GLU A 252 25.00 22.22 -14.64
N ASP A 253 24.05 22.45 -15.55
CA ASP A 253 23.91 23.73 -16.24
C ASP A 253 23.13 24.71 -15.36
N ASP A 254 23.80 25.78 -14.91
CA ASP A 254 23.26 26.75 -13.97
C ASP A 254 21.99 27.47 -14.45
N ASN A 255 21.73 27.52 -15.77
CA ASN A 255 20.54 28.17 -16.33
C ASN A 255 19.45 27.17 -16.78
N ALA A 256 19.67 25.86 -16.63
CA ALA A 256 18.72 24.86 -17.11
C ALA A 256 17.39 24.92 -16.36
N LEU A 257 16.33 24.55 -17.07
CA LEU A 257 15.00 24.33 -16.52
C LEU A 257 14.33 23.23 -17.36
N GLU A 258 14.22 22.03 -16.80
CA GLU A 258 13.67 20.86 -17.49
C GLU A 258 12.47 20.32 -16.73
N GLU A 259 11.31 20.21 -17.36
CA GLU A 259 10.15 19.54 -16.74
C GLU A 259 10.39 18.03 -16.65
N ILE A 260 9.93 17.40 -15.56
CA ILE A 260 9.94 15.95 -15.40
C ILE A 260 8.61 15.40 -15.93
N PRO A 261 8.57 14.71 -17.09
CA PRO A 261 7.30 14.34 -17.75
C PRO A 261 6.37 13.47 -16.90
N SER A 262 6.95 12.62 -16.04
CA SER A 262 6.18 11.73 -15.16
C SER A 262 5.60 12.42 -13.92
N MET A 263 6.02 13.65 -13.62
CA MET A 263 5.62 14.43 -12.46
C MET A 263 5.25 15.86 -12.91
N PRO A 264 3.99 16.09 -13.32
CA PRO A 264 3.56 17.39 -13.82
C PRO A 264 3.88 18.52 -12.84
N ASN A 265 4.34 19.67 -13.36
CA ASN A 265 4.75 20.85 -12.56
C ASN A 265 5.98 20.64 -11.65
N VAL A 266 6.71 19.53 -11.80
CA VAL A 266 7.99 19.33 -11.12
C VAL A 266 9.11 19.44 -12.14
N TYR A 267 10.14 20.22 -11.80
CA TYR A 267 11.25 20.53 -12.71
C TYR A 267 12.59 20.12 -12.11
N ARG A 268 13.57 19.96 -13.00
CA ARG A 268 14.98 19.99 -12.70
C ARG A 268 15.51 21.38 -13.01
N TYR A 269 16.32 21.91 -12.10
CA TYR A 269 16.77 23.29 -12.13
C TYR A 269 18.28 23.34 -12.27
N GLY A 270 18.78 24.30 -13.02
CA GLY A 270 20.11 24.85 -12.83
C GLY A 270 20.16 25.73 -11.57
N LEU A 271 21.34 25.97 -11.03
CA LEU A 271 21.51 26.72 -9.79
C LEU A 271 20.86 28.11 -9.80
N LYS A 272 21.02 28.89 -10.87
CA LYS A 272 20.43 30.24 -10.95
C LYS A 272 18.90 30.17 -10.98
N LYS A 273 18.36 29.24 -11.76
CA LYS A 273 16.91 29.00 -11.85
C LYS A 273 16.33 28.45 -10.54
N LEU A 274 17.10 27.63 -9.82
CA LEU A 274 16.70 27.16 -8.50
C LEU A 274 16.59 28.32 -7.51
N ILE A 275 17.56 29.24 -7.48
CA ILE A 275 17.51 30.42 -6.60
C ILE A 275 16.31 31.31 -6.93
N GLU A 276 16.06 31.57 -8.22
CA GLU A 276 14.87 32.32 -8.69
C GLU A 276 13.56 31.64 -8.23
N HIS A 277 13.49 30.31 -8.29
CA HIS A 277 12.33 29.53 -7.89
C HIS A 277 12.13 29.49 -6.36
N LEU A 278 13.21 29.35 -5.59
CA LEU A 278 13.14 29.25 -4.13
C LEU A 278 12.84 30.59 -3.46
N ALA A 279 13.30 31.72 -4.01
CA ALA A 279 13.10 33.03 -3.41
C ALA A 279 11.64 33.34 -3.02
N PRO A 280 10.63 33.23 -3.92
CA PRO A 280 9.25 33.45 -3.54
C PRO A 280 8.71 32.39 -2.56
N LEU A 281 9.21 31.15 -2.60
CA LEU A 281 8.75 30.10 -1.68
C LEU A 281 9.26 30.34 -0.25
N VAL A 282 10.50 30.83 -0.11
CA VAL A 282 11.05 31.24 1.19
C VAL A 282 10.25 32.40 1.78
N GLU A 283 9.85 33.37 0.96
CA GLU A 283 8.94 34.45 1.40
C GLU A 283 7.56 33.94 1.82
N LEU A 284 7.08 32.85 1.23
CA LEU A 284 5.84 32.16 1.65
C LEU A 284 6.02 31.31 2.92
N GLY A 285 7.24 31.18 3.44
CA GLY A 285 7.55 30.45 4.67
C GLY A 285 8.20 29.07 4.46
N LEU A 286 8.72 28.76 3.28
CA LEU A 286 9.52 27.54 3.06
C LEU A 286 10.70 27.50 4.03
N SER A 287 10.77 26.44 4.84
CA SER A 287 11.76 26.27 5.91
C SER A 287 12.85 25.26 5.58
N SER A 288 12.58 24.28 4.70
CA SER A 288 13.55 23.24 4.38
C SER A 288 13.43 22.68 2.96
N ILE A 289 14.58 22.29 2.39
CA ILE A 289 14.68 21.63 1.07
C ILE A 289 15.52 20.36 1.15
N LEU A 290 15.24 19.40 0.26
CA LEU A 290 16.03 18.19 0.05
C LEU A 290 16.60 18.18 -1.38
N ILE A 291 17.92 18.28 -1.51
CA ILE A 291 18.59 18.41 -2.81
C ILE A 291 19.00 17.05 -3.36
N PHE A 292 18.69 16.81 -4.64
CA PHE A 292 19.15 15.67 -5.44
C PHE A 292 20.00 16.14 -6.62
N GLY A 293 21.22 15.61 -6.75
CA GLY A 293 22.07 15.85 -7.90
C GLY A 293 21.67 15.01 -9.11
N VAL A 294 21.63 15.61 -10.30
CA VAL A 294 21.35 14.92 -11.57
C VAL A 294 22.47 15.20 -12.56
N LEU A 295 23.26 14.17 -12.89
CA LEU A 295 24.31 14.26 -13.91
C LEU A 295 23.77 13.91 -15.30
N VAL A 296 24.05 14.80 -16.25
CA VAL A 296 23.78 14.70 -17.68
C VAL A 296 25.06 14.80 -18.50
N LYS A 297 26.00 15.68 -18.13
CA LYS A 297 27.26 15.97 -18.84
C LYS A 297 28.45 15.24 -18.24
N LEU A 298 28.61 15.25 -16.92
CA LEU A 298 29.67 14.52 -16.23
C LEU A 298 29.48 13.01 -16.41
N PRO A 299 30.57 12.26 -16.68
CA PRO A 299 30.49 10.83 -16.92
C PRO A 299 30.06 10.10 -15.65
N LYS A 300 29.32 9.00 -15.82
CA LYS A 300 29.03 8.05 -14.74
C LYS A 300 29.99 6.88 -14.85
N ASP A 301 30.56 6.46 -13.73
CA ASP A 301 31.51 5.36 -13.66
C ASP A 301 31.06 4.31 -12.63
N GLU A 302 31.82 3.23 -12.44
CA GLU A 302 31.41 2.15 -11.54
C GLU A 302 31.46 2.55 -10.05
N ASN A 303 32.31 3.52 -9.71
CA ASN A 303 32.55 3.92 -8.32
C ASN A 303 31.76 5.17 -7.90
N GLY A 304 31.14 5.88 -8.85
CA GLY A 304 30.45 7.15 -8.61
C GLY A 304 31.42 8.28 -8.27
N THR A 305 32.57 8.39 -8.94
CA THR A 305 33.65 9.35 -8.64
C THR A 305 33.19 10.81 -8.61
N HIS A 306 32.10 11.14 -9.29
CA HIS A 306 31.52 12.48 -9.31
C HIS A 306 30.47 12.74 -8.22
N ALA A 307 30.24 11.81 -7.28
CA ALA A 307 29.32 12.00 -6.17
C ALA A 307 29.75 13.11 -5.23
N ASP A 308 31.06 13.22 -4.97
CA ASP A 308 31.68 14.17 -4.04
C ASP A 308 32.74 15.08 -4.70
N SER A 309 32.84 15.08 -6.03
CA SER A 309 33.80 15.92 -6.74
C SER A 309 33.43 17.41 -6.68
N ASN A 310 34.44 18.30 -6.75
CA ASN A 310 34.24 19.75 -6.81
C ASN A 310 33.36 20.22 -8.00
N SER A 311 33.24 19.39 -9.03
CA SER A 311 32.37 19.62 -10.18
C SER A 311 30.91 19.22 -9.96
N ASN A 312 30.59 18.49 -8.88
CA ASN A 312 29.23 18.05 -8.59
C ASN A 312 28.30 19.27 -8.42
N PRO A 313 27.12 19.28 -9.07
CA PRO A 313 26.21 20.42 -8.99
C PRO A 313 25.77 20.73 -7.56
N VAL A 314 25.53 19.72 -6.72
CA VAL A 314 25.11 19.88 -5.33
C VAL A 314 26.21 20.55 -4.51
N ILE A 315 27.45 20.06 -4.63
CA ILE A 315 28.60 20.62 -3.88
C ILE A 315 28.84 22.08 -4.25
N ARG A 316 28.76 22.42 -5.54
CA ARG A 316 28.86 23.81 -6.01
C ARG A 316 27.74 24.70 -5.49
N ALA A 317 26.52 24.17 -5.39
CA ALA A 317 25.35 24.94 -5.00
C ALA A 317 25.29 25.25 -3.51
N LEU A 318 25.81 24.35 -2.65
CA LEU A 318 25.66 24.47 -1.20
C LEU A 318 26.15 25.80 -0.59
N PRO A 319 27.37 26.29 -0.88
CA PRO A 319 27.83 27.58 -0.34
C PRO A 319 26.95 28.74 -0.78
N LEU A 320 26.50 28.72 -2.05
CA LEU A 320 25.70 29.79 -2.65
C LEU A 320 24.26 29.80 -2.10
N LEU A 321 23.66 28.62 -1.91
CA LEU A 321 22.34 28.48 -1.30
C LEU A 321 22.36 28.91 0.17
N ARG A 322 23.39 28.51 0.94
CA ARG A 322 23.57 28.95 2.34
C ARG A 322 23.77 30.46 2.45
N GLN A 323 24.53 31.06 1.53
CA GLN A 323 24.72 32.50 1.50
C GLN A 323 23.41 33.24 1.16
N ARG A 324 22.64 32.73 0.18
CA ARG A 324 21.42 33.38 -0.30
C ARG A 324 20.23 33.21 0.63
N PHE A 325 20.13 32.06 1.30
CA PHE A 325 19.04 31.67 2.18
C PHE A 325 19.60 31.09 3.50
N PRO A 326 20.13 31.95 4.40
CA PRO A 326 20.83 31.49 5.61
C PRO A 326 19.93 30.72 6.59
N GLU A 327 18.64 31.04 6.64
CA GLU A 327 17.66 30.38 7.52
C GLU A 327 17.03 29.12 6.90
N LEU A 328 17.33 28.82 5.63
CA LEU A 328 16.76 27.66 4.94
C LEU A 328 17.54 26.41 5.33
N LEU A 329 16.87 25.42 5.92
CA LEU A 329 17.47 24.12 6.20
C LEU A 329 17.69 23.35 4.88
N ILE A 330 18.93 22.97 4.62
CA ILE A 330 19.31 22.24 3.41
C ILE A 330 19.70 20.81 3.77
N GLY A 331 18.87 19.85 3.40
CA GLY A 331 19.21 18.43 3.37
C GLY A 331 19.76 18.03 1.99
N CYS A 332 20.69 17.09 1.97
CA CYS A 332 21.24 16.51 0.74
C CYS A 332 20.99 15.01 0.72
N ASP A 333 20.49 14.49 -0.40
CA ASP A 333 20.48 13.06 -0.64
C ASP A 333 21.91 12.54 -0.86
N VAL A 334 22.33 11.56 -0.07
CA VAL A 334 23.65 10.92 -0.17
C VAL A 334 23.47 9.52 -0.72
N CYS A 335 23.80 9.34 -1.99
CA CYS A 335 23.72 8.05 -2.65
C CYS A 335 24.63 8.02 -3.89
N LEU A 336 25.03 6.82 -4.34
CA LEU A 336 25.84 6.65 -5.55
C LEU A 336 24.99 6.38 -6.81
N CYS A 337 23.69 6.07 -6.68
CA CYS A 337 22.89 5.72 -7.86
C CYS A 337 22.75 6.82 -8.93
N PRO A 338 22.75 8.14 -8.63
CA PRO A 338 22.69 9.11 -9.71
C PRO A 338 24.05 9.27 -10.41
N TYR A 339 25.14 8.78 -9.81
CA TYR A 339 26.52 8.99 -10.23
C TYR A 339 27.18 7.73 -10.82
N THR A 340 26.62 6.55 -10.59
CA THR A 340 27.18 5.28 -11.08
C THR A 340 26.64 4.86 -12.44
N SER A 341 27.46 4.19 -13.25
CA SER A 341 27.09 3.66 -14.58
C SER A 341 26.06 2.53 -14.48
N HIS A 342 26.15 1.70 -13.44
CA HIS A 342 25.23 0.59 -13.18
C HIS A 342 23.93 0.99 -12.46
N GLY A 343 23.85 2.20 -11.90
CA GLY A 343 22.64 2.74 -11.28
C GLY A 343 22.21 2.12 -9.93
N HIS A 344 22.99 1.19 -9.36
CA HIS A 344 22.84 0.73 -7.97
C HIS A 344 23.27 1.81 -6.96
N CYS A 345 22.77 1.68 -5.73
CA CYS A 345 22.99 2.66 -4.66
C CYS A 345 24.38 2.59 -4.02
N GLY A 346 25.16 1.55 -4.30
CA GLY A 346 26.51 1.32 -3.77
C GLY A 346 27.42 0.69 -4.82
N ILE A 347 28.71 0.52 -4.46
CA ILE A 347 29.73 -0.11 -5.30
C ILE A 347 29.43 -1.61 -5.44
N VAL A 348 29.47 -2.12 -6.66
CA VAL A 348 29.23 -3.55 -6.95
C VAL A 348 30.57 -4.27 -7.14
N ILE A 349 30.83 -5.28 -6.31
CA ILE A 349 32.03 -6.14 -6.41
C ILE A 349 31.59 -7.52 -6.89
N ASN A 350 32.02 -7.92 -8.09
CA ASN A 350 31.55 -9.13 -8.77
C ASN A 350 32.02 -10.46 -8.13
N ASP A 351 33.02 -10.46 -7.25
CA ASP A 351 33.64 -11.70 -6.75
C ASP A 351 32.89 -12.38 -5.58
N ALA A 352 32.08 -11.64 -4.82
CA ALA A 352 31.45 -12.17 -3.59
C ALA A 352 30.07 -12.81 -3.83
N ALA A 353 29.38 -12.44 -4.92
CA ALA A 353 28.03 -12.88 -5.21
C ALA A 353 27.99 -13.46 -6.62
N LYS A 354 27.93 -14.78 -6.77
CA LYS A 354 27.65 -15.49 -8.05
C LYS A 354 26.23 -15.22 -8.59
N SER A 355 25.70 -14.04 -8.31
CA SER A 355 24.41 -13.52 -8.71
C SER A 355 24.70 -12.11 -9.20
N ALA A 356 25.06 -12.01 -10.48
CA ALA A 356 25.23 -10.72 -11.14
C ALA A 356 23.95 -9.91 -10.92
N PRO A 357 24.04 -8.69 -10.37
CA PRO A 357 22.86 -7.87 -10.16
C PRO A 357 22.20 -7.62 -11.51
N GLN A 358 20.89 -7.91 -11.61
CA GLN A 358 20.12 -7.48 -12.77
C GLN A 358 20.01 -5.95 -12.70
N PHE A 359 20.43 -5.28 -13.77
CA PHE A 359 20.34 -3.83 -13.90
C PHE A 359 18.92 -3.38 -13.51
N GLY A 360 18.83 -2.52 -12.49
CA GLY A 360 17.56 -1.98 -11.99
C GLY A 360 16.88 -2.78 -10.87
N ASP A 361 17.28 -4.02 -10.56
CA ASP A 361 16.75 -4.73 -9.39
C ASP A 361 17.45 -4.28 -8.11
N ARG A 362 16.69 -3.66 -7.21
CA ARG A 362 17.17 -3.11 -5.94
C ARG A 362 16.72 -3.92 -4.72
N ARG A 363 16.04 -5.07 -4.94
CA ARG A 363 15.45 -5.90 -3.87
C ARG A 363 16.47 -6.50 -2.89
N ALA A 364 17.75 -6.54 -3.25
CA ALA A 364 18.80 -7.03 -2.38
C ALA A 364 19.12 -6.09 -1.20
N TYR A 365 18.75 -4.81 -1.28
CA TYR A 365 19.02 -3.81 -0.24
C TYR A 365 17.81 -2.92 0.07
N GLN A 366 16.90 -2.71 -0.87
CA GLN A 366 15.59 -2.14 -0.55
C GLN A 366 14.76 -3.19 0.19
N LEU A 367 14.13 -2.76 1.29
CA LEU A 367 13.35 -3.66 2.13
C LEU A 367 12.16 -4.24 1.34
N PRO A 368 11.87 -5.56 1.45
CA PRO A 368 10.67 -6.13 0.88
C PRO A 368 9.43 -5.46 1.46
N SER A 369 8.44 -5.16 0.61
CA SER A 369 7.25 -4.37 1.00
C SER A 369 6.47 -4.96 2.18
N GLY A 370 6.36 -6.29 2.29
CA GLY A 370 5.67 -6.96 3.41
C GLY A 370 6.51 -7.08 4.68
N SER A 371 7.75 -6.61 4.70
CA SER A 371 8.72 -6.95 5.74
C SER A 371 8.77 -5.92 6.88
N ARG A 372 7.69 -5.83 7.66
CA ARG A 372 7.56 -4.98 8.86
C ARG A 372 8.75 -5.11 9.82
N GLY A 373 9.14 -6.34 10.16
CA GLY A 373 10.24 -6.61 11.10
C GLY A 373 11.62 -6.14 10.61
N LEU A 374 11.89 -6.15 9.30
CA LEU A 374 13.14 -5.59 8.78
C LEU A 374 13.15 -4.06 8.85
N GLY A 375 12.00 -3.41 8.62
CA GLY A 375 11.89 -1.95 8.76
C GLY A 375 12.26 -1.47 10.16
N ILE A 376 11.71 -2.12 11.18
CA ILE A 376 11.99 -1.78 12.57
C ILE A 376 13.44 -2.10 12.97
N ARG A 377 13.97 -3.25 12.55
CA ARG A 377 15.38 -3.60 12.81
C ARG A 377 16.35 -2.63 12.13
N ALA A 378 16.04 -2.18 10.92
CA ALA A 378 16.83 -1.17 10.21
C ALA A 378 16.78 0.17 10.95
N ALA A 379 15.60 0.64 11.35
CA ALA A 379 15.46 1.86 12.15
C ALA A 379 16.27 1.80 13.45
N ARG A 380 16.16 0.69 14.21
CA ARG A 380 16.96 0.48 15.42
C ARG A 380 18.46 0.54 15.14
N ARG A 381 18.92 -0.19 14.11
CA ARG A 381 20.33 -0.20 13.73
C ARG A 381 20.81 1.22 13.39
N ASP A 382 20.05 1.98 12.62
CA ASP A 382 20.46 3.33 12.22
C ASP A 382 20.55 4.26 13.45
N ILE A 383 19.70 4.08 14.47
CA ILE A 383 19.81 4.78 15.76
C ILE A 383 21.07 4.36 16.53
N ASP A 384 21.32 3.04 16.62
CA ASP A 384 22.52 2.50 17.28
C ASP A 384 23.81 2.99 16.60
N GLU A 385 23.75 3.27 15.29
CA GLU A 385 24.82 3.84 14.48
C GLU A 385 24.88 5.39 14.54
N GLY A 386 23.95 6.05 15.25
CA GLY A 386 24.00 7.48 15.56
C GLY A 386 23.11 8.39 14.70
N ALA A 387 22.04 7.88 14.08
CA ALA A 387 21.10 8.71 13.33
C ALA A 387 20.35 9.70 14.25
N ASP A 388 20.38 10.99 13.92
CA ASP A 388 19.64 12.04 14.64
C ASP A 388 18.14 12.07 14.31
N MET A 389 17.77 11.54 13.14
CA MET A 389 16.40 11.57 12.60
C MET A 389 16.16 10.29 11.79
N LEU A 390 14.91 9.84 11.77
CA LEU A 390 14.50 8.64 11.04
C LEU A 390 13.65 8.99 9.83
N MET A 391 13.56 8.09 8.85
CA MET A 391 12.71 8.28 7.69
C MET A 391 12.02 7.00 7.24
N VAL A 392 10.73 7.11 6.89
CA VAL A 392 9.99 6.06 6.17
C VAL A 392 9.70 6.51 4.74
N LYS A 393 10.02 5.63 3.78
CA LYS A 393 9.85 5.84 2.34
C LYS A 393 9.52 4.50 1.67
N PRO A 394 8.43 4.34 0.91
CA PRO A 394 7.37 5.32 0.60
C PRO A 394 6.51 5.77 1.79
N GLY A 395 5.60 6.72 1.58
CA GLY A 395 4.83 7.37 2.64
C GLY A 395 3.47 6.73 2.86
N MET A 396 2.51 7.03 1.99
CA MET A 396 1.09 6.67 2.16
C MET A 396 0.88 5.15 2.33
N SER A 397 1.67 4.34 1.63
CA SER A 397 1.54 2.88 1.64
C SER A 397 2.16 2.19 2.86
N TYR A 398 2.85 2.95 3.73
CA TYR A 398 3.59 2.43 4.89
C TYR A 398 3.30 3.22 6.18
N LEU A 399 2.10 3.81 6.31
CA LEU A 399 1.70 4.55 7.50
C LEU A 399 1.68 3.69 8.77
N ASP A 400 1.50 2.37 8.63
CA ASP A 400 1.66 1.40 9.71
C ASP A 400 3.12 1.35 10.20
N ILE A 401 4.09 1.33 9.29
CA ILE A 401 5.52 1.37 9.64
C ILE A 401 5.90 2.72 10.29
N VAL A 402 5.37 3.84 9.78
CA VAL A 402 5.54 5.16 10.40
C VAL A 402 5.05 5.12 11.85
N ARG A 403 3.88 4.53 12.08
CA ARG A 403 3.31 4.42 13.42
C ARG A 403 4.13 3.55 14.34
N ASP A 404 4.63 2.43 13.85
CA ASP A 404 5.48 1.52 14.63
C ASP A 404 6.80 2.17 15.02
N VAL A 405 7.51 2.76 14.05
CA VAL A 405 8.78 3.45 14.29
C VAL A 405 8.59 4.57 15.32
N LYS A 406 7.52 5.37 15.21
CA LYS A 406 7.28 6.46 16.16
C LYS A 406 6.83 5.97 17.54
N ASN A 407 6.21 4.79 17.65
CA ASN A 407 5.89 4.20 18.95
C ASN A 407 7.14 3.64 19.65
N GLU A 408 8.05 3.07 18.87
CA GLU A 408 9.27 2.44 19.37
C GLU A 408 10.36 3.46 19.70
N PHE A 409 10.43 4.55 18.94
CA PHE A 409 11.44 5.61 19.05
C PHE A 409 10.77 7.00 19.10
N PRO A 410 9.93 7.29 20.11
CA PRO A 410 9.15 8.54 20.18
C PRO A 410 10.01 9.81 20.29
N GLU A 411 11.23 9.69 20.81
CA GLU A 411 12.19 10.77 21.05
C GLU A 411 12.89 11.28 19.79
N TYR A 412 12.85 10.50 18.69
CA TYR A 412 13.47 10.89 17.42
C TYR A 412 12.46 11.59 16.49
N PRO A 413 12.87 12.67 15.80
CA PRO A 413 12.10 13.24 14.70
C PRO A 413 11.92 12.21 13.58
N LEU A 414 10.68 12.01 13.15
CA LEU A 414 10.36 11.05 12.10
C LEU A 414 9.95 11.77 10.81
N PHE A 415 10.73 11.54 9.75
CA PHE A 415 10.45 12.02 8.41
C PHE A 415 9.63 10.98 7.64
N ILE A 416 8.76 11.46 6.77
CA ILE A 416 8.04 10.61 5.82
C ILE A 416 8.14 11.18 4.42
N TYR A 417 8.39 10.31 3.44
CA TYR A 417 8.56 10.74 2.05
C TYR A 417 7.35 10.35 1.21
N GLN A 418 6.56 11.34 0.79
CA GLN A 418 5.56 11.19 -0.28
C GLN A 418 6.25 11.10 -1.65
N VAL A 419 6.49 9.88 -2.11
CA VAL A 419 7.30 9.62 -3.30
C VAL A 419 6.62 10.07 -4.60
N SER A 420 7.39 10.13 -5.69
CA SER A 420 6.93 10.55 -7.01
C SER A 420 5.69 9.82 -7.50
N GLY A 421 5.61 8.50 -7.29
CA GLY A 421 4.43 7.70 -7.64
C GLY A 421 3.17 8.14 -6.89
N GLU A 422 3.28 8.45 -5.60
CA GLU A 422 2.16 8.93 -4.78
C GLU A 422 1.72 10.35 -5.21
N TYR A 423 2.68 11.23 -5.51
CA TYR A 423 2.42 12.55 -6.08
C TYR A 423 1.65 12.45 -7.40
N SER A 424 2.17 11.67 -8.36
CA SER A 424 1.55 11.53 -9.67
C SER A 424 0.19 10.84 -9.57
N MET A 425 0.02 9.87 -8.67
CA MET A 425 -1.27 9.23 -8.40
C MET A 425 -2.34 10.26 -8.01
N LEU A 426 -2.03 11.18 -7.09
CA LEU A 426 -2.97 12.23 -6.66
C LEU A 426 -3.27 13.24 -7.78
N ILE A 427 -2.23 13.69 -8.51
CA ILE A 427 -2.39 14.63 -9.62
C ILE A 427 -3.31 14.04 -10.71
N HIS A 428 -3.08 12.79 -11.11
CA HIS A 428 -3.87 12.16 -12.18
C HIS A 428 -5.29 11.83 -11.72
N GLY A 429 -5.47 11.38 -10.47
CA GLY A 429 -6.80 11.15 -9.91
C GLY A 429 -7.65 12.43 -9.86
N ALA A 430 -7.05 13.55 -9.45
CA ALA A 430 -7.71 14.85 -9.46
C ALA A 430 -8.01 15.35 -10.89
N LYS A 431 -7.05 15.24 -11.82
CA LYS A 431 -7.27 15.60 -13.24
C LYS A 431 -8.36 14.78 -13.90
N ALA A 432 -8.53 13.52 -13.53
CA ALA A 432 -9.60 12.65 -14.01
C ALA A 432 -10.97 12.96 -13.36
N GLY A 433 -11.04 13.90 -12.41
CA GLY A 433 -12.27 14.25 -11.71
C GLY A 433 -12.71 13.22 -10.66
N ALA A 434 -11.84 12.31 -10.23
CA ALA A 434 -12.17 11.32 -9.20
C ALA A 434 -12.36 11.97 -7.82
N PHE A 435 -11.65 13.08 -7.57
CA PHE A 435 -11.70 13.84 -6.32
C PHE A 435 -11.11 15.25 -6.49
N GLU A 436 -11.37 16.12 -5.52
CA GLU A 436 -10.75 17.45 -5.43
C GLU A 436 -9.37 17.35 -4.75
N LEU A 437 -8.34 17.94 -5.36
CA LEU A 437 -6.95 17.76 -4.95
C LEU A 437 -6.66 18.31 -3.55
N LYS A 438 -7.13 19.53 -3.22
CA LYS A 438 -6.87 20.17 -1.93
C LYS A 438 -7.44 19.34 -0.78
N THR A 439 -8.63 18.79 -0.94
CA THR A 439 -9.32 17.97 0.06
C THR A 439 -8.56 16.67 0.30
N VAL A 440 -8.29 15.89 -0.76
CA VAL A 440 -7.61 14.60 -0.60
C VAL A 440 -6.15 14.77 -0.16
N LEU A 441 -5.44 15.79 -0.68
CA LEU A 441 -4.08 16.06 -0.24
C LEU A 441 -4.03 16.43 1.25
N ASN A 442 -4.95 17.26 1.74
CA ASN A 442 -5.04 17.58 3.16
C ASN A 442 -5.32 16.33 4.01
N GLU A 443 -6.20 15.43 3.55
CA GLU A 443 -6.47 14.17 4.24
C GLU A 443 -5.22 13.27 4.31
N VAL A 444 -4.50 13.17 3.19
CA VAL A 444 -3.23 12.42 3.10
C VAL A 444 -2.20 12.99 4.07
N LEU A 445 -1.93 14.30 4.03
CA LEU A 445 -0.94 14.93 4.91
C LEU A 445 -1.34 14.83 6.38
N THR A 446 -2.63 14.97 6.69
CA THR A 446 -3.17 14.76 8.04
C THR A 446 -2.96 13.32 8.49
N SER A 447 -3.14 12.34 7.60
CA SER A 447 -2.89 10.93 7.92
C SER A 447 -1.42 10.64 8.22
N MET A 448 -0.49 11.33 7.54
CA MET A 448 0.95 11.24 7.78
C MET A 448 1.33 11.80 9.15
N ARG A 449 0.80 12.99 9.50
CA ARG A 449 0.97 13.58 10.84
C ARG A 449 0.37 12.69 11.93
N ARG A 450 -0.84 12.17 11.71
CA ARG A 450 -1.53 11.24 12.62
C ARG A 450 -0.73 9.95 12.85
N ALA A 451 -0.09 9.43 11.81
CA ALA A 451 0.78 8.26 11.92
C ALA A 451 2.03 8.54 12.78
N GLY A 452 2.41 9.80 12.95
CA GLY A 452 3.51 10.21 13.84
C GLY A 452 4.67 10.91 13.14
N ALA A 453 4.53 11.26 11.86
CA ALA A 453 5.58 11.98 11.14
C ALA A 453 5.68 13.44 11.59
N ASP A 454 6.88 13.88 11.91
CA ASP A 454 7.24 15.24 12.31
C ASP A 454 7.50 16.15 11.10
N CYS A 455 8.10 15.57 10.06
CA CYS A 455 8.41 16.22 8.79
C CYS A 455 7.89 15.39 7.60
N ILE A 456 7.29 16.07 6.62
CA ILE A 456 6.76 15.49 5.39
C ILE A 456 7.56 16.03 4.21
N ILE A 457 8.27 15.12 3.54
CA ILE A 457 8.96 15.40 2.28
C ILE A 457 7.94 15.20 1.15
N THR A 458 7.59 16.27 0.45
CA THR A 458 6.56 16.24 -0.61
C THR A 458 6.86 17.22 -1.75
N TYR A 459 6.44 16.86 -2.96
CA TYR A 459 6.52 17.75 -4.13
C TYR A 459 5.41 18.82 -4.15
N PHE A 460 4.38 18.69 -3.30
CA PHE A 460 3.28 19.65 -3.22
C PHE A 460 3.61 20.93 -2.44
N VAL A 461 4.83 21.08 -1.90
CA VAL A 461 5.18 22.23 -1.05
C VAL A 461 4.85 23.59 -1.68
N PRO A 462 5.16 23.88 -2.96
CA PRO A 462 4.80 25.16 -3.57
C PRO A 462 3.28 25.44 -3.51
N THR A 463 2.47 24.41 -3.79
CA THR A 463 1.01 24.49 -3.76
C THR A 463 0.48 24.67 -2.33
N LEU A 464 1.04 23.92 -1.37
CA LEU A 464 0.62 23.97 0.03
C LEU A 464 0.91 25.33 0.66
N LEU A 465 2.09 25.90 0.43
CA LEU A 465 2.46 27.23 0.94
C LEU A 465 1.52 28.31 0.39
N GLN A 466 1.16 28.21 -0.89
CA GLN A 466 0.20 29.12 -1.49
C GLN A 466 -1.19 29.01 -0.84
N TRP A 467 -1.68 27.78 -0.63
CA TRP A 467 -2.97 27.57 0.06
C TRP A 467 -2.94 28.05 1.51
N MET A 468 -1.87 27.81 2.25
CA MET A 468 -1.71 28.30 3.62
C MET A 468 -1.73 29.83 3.70
N LYS A 469 -1.17 30.52 2.70
CA LYS A 469 -1.26 31.98 2.61
C LYS A 469 -2.69 32.44 2.32
N THR A 470 -3.37 31.82 1.37
CA THR A 470 -4.76 32.16 1.02
C THR A 470 -5.71 31.91 2.18
N ASP A 471 -5.57 30.78 2.87
CA ASP A 471 -6.43 30.40 4.00
C ASP A 471 -6.18 31.26 5.26
N ARG A 472 -5.07 32.00 5.33
CA ARG A 472 -4.82 33.01 6.39
C ARG A 472 -5.44 34.39 6.08
N LEU A 473 -5.68 34.68 4.80
CA LEU A 473 -6.21 35.96 4.34
C LEU A 473 -7.75 35.97 4.28
N ASN A 474 -8.36 34.79 4.23
CA ASN A 474 -9.80 34.55 4.33
C ASN A 474 -10.16 34.14 5.75
#